data_AF-A0A812T386-F1
#
_entry.id   AF-A0A812T386-F1
#
_cell.length_a   1.000
_cell.length_b   1.000
_cell.length_c   1.000
_cell.angle_alpha   90.00
_cell.angle_beta   90.00
_cell.angle_gamma   90.00
#
_symmetry.space_group_name_H-M   'P 1'
#
loop_
_entity.id
_entity.type
_entity.pdbx_description
1 polymer ?
#
loop_
_entity_poly.entity_id
_entity_poly.type
_entity_poly.pdbx_seq_one_letter_code
_entity_poly.pdbx_strand_id
1 'polypeptide(L)'
;MGRGQKRKVDGDVSEAPPEVVTKLQELPKQALLRFRRDLALEPFECAVQRLEGTARGMVELLEVPHESVARSLTAALGGSTWCWSFGATCADVDGARSALGTMLDEGQQKLLASLRRGDAFSAAVKTHSSKRDGQPLLRLGRTRVMWLLGASPEEGDEGSAKNTPKAPRKRRRKAKAATPGARDGAAKPEDPESPDAEDLEDSESASQDEDAGSKTGAATRAFLASLRAKRGKN
;
A
#
# COMPACT_ATOMS: atom_id res chain seq x y z
N MET A 1 29.90 21.35 -8.32
CA MET A 1 28.87 21.46 -9.39
C MET A 1 28.58 20.06 -9.93
N GLY A 2 27.49 19.41 -9.50
CA GLY A 2 27.12 18.08 -9.97
C GLY A 2 26.02 18.18 -11.03
N ARG A 3 26.34 17.88 -12.28
CA ARG A 3 25.36 17.86 -13.39
C ARG A 3 24.50 16.61 -13.24
N GLY A 4 23.22 16.81 -12.90
CA GLY A 4 22.22 15.76 -12.91
C GLY A 4 21.99 15.26 -14.34
N GLN A 5 22.41 14.04 -14.60
CA GLN A 5 22.12 13.33 -15.84
C GLN A 5 20.61 13.04 -15.90
N LYS A 6 19.89 13.82 -16.71
CA LYS A 6 18.55 13.48 -17.17
C LYS A 6 18.67 12.23 -18.05
N ARG A 7 18.33 11.07 -17.49
CA ARG A 7 18.11 9.87 -18.30
C ARG A 7 16.89 10.15 -19.19
N LYS A 8 17.11 10.28 -20.50
CA LYS A 8 16.06 10.13 -21.50
C LYS A 8 15.58 8.69 -21.41
N VAL A 9 14.43 8.49 -20.81
CA VAL A 9 13.66 7.26 -21.01
C VAL A 9 12.92 7.50 -22.32
N ASP A 10 13.57 7.16 -23.42
CA ASP A 10 12.88 6.87 -24.68
C ASP A 10 12.15 5.53 -24.48
N GLY A 11 11.11 5.58 -23.64
CA GLY A 11 10.17 4.50 -23.50
C GLY A 11 9.34 4.52 -24.76
N ASP A 12 9.65 3.59 -25.66
CA ASP A 12 8.79 3.19 -26.76
C ASP A 12 7.34 3.22 -26.29
N VAL A 13 6.62 4.28 -26.67
CA VAL A 13 5.19 4.41 -26.41
C VAL A 13 4.56 3.45 -27.41
N SER A 14 4.69 2.16 -27.12
CA SER A 14 4.08 1.09 -27.87
C SER A 14 2.60 1.41 -27.90
N GLU A 15 2.14 1.80 -29.08
CA GLU A 15 0.78 2.25 -29.32
C GLU A 15 -0.18 1.09 -29.04
N ALA A 16 -1.34 1.39 -28.45
CA ALA A 16 -2.33 0.37 -28.16
C ALA A 16 -2.79 -0.28 -29.47
N PRO A 17 -2.84 -1.62 -29.58
CA PRO A 17 -3.26 -2.29 -30.82
C PRO A 17 -4.66 -1.80 -31.24
N PRO A 18 -4.80 -1.17 -32.43
CA PRO A 18 -6.04 -0.50 -32.83
C PRO A 18 -7.20 -1.48 -32.95
N GLU A 19 -6.94 -2.70 -33.40
CA GLU A 19 -7.95 -3.77 -33.53
C GLU A 19 -8.59 -4.13 -32.19
N VAL A 20 -7.79 -4.19 -31.12
CA VAL A 20 -8.28 -4.47 -29.77
C VAL A 20 -9.12 -3.31 -29.25
N VAL A 21 -8.72 -2.06 -29.53
CA VAL A 21 -9.49 -0.87 -29.13
C VAL A 21 -10.86 -0.88 -29.80
N THR A 22 -10.94 -1.15 -31.11
CA THR A 22 -12.22 -1.20 -31.84
C THR A 22 -13.15 -2.26 -31.26
N LYS A 23 -12.64 -3.48 -31.02
CA LYS A 23 -13.43 -4.56 -30.39
C LYS A 23 -13.93 -4.18 -29.00
N LEU A 24 -13.08 -3.56 -28.17
CA LEU A 24 -13.49 -3.09 -26.86
C LEU A 24 -14.55 -1.97 -26.96
N GLN A 25 -14.47 -1.09 -27.96
CA GLN A 25 -15.46 -0.02 -28.15
C GLN A 25 -16.85 -0.52 -28.57
N GLU A 26 -16.97 -1.73 -29.13
CA GLU A 26 -18.26 -2.36 -29.42
C GLU A 26 -19.00 -2.80 -28.15
N LEU A 27 -18.28 -2.92 -27.03
CA LEU A 27 -18.86 -3.33 -25.76
C LEU A 27 -19.62 -2.19 -25.06
N PRO A 28 -20.70 -2.51 -24.34
CA PRO A 28 -21.31 -1.55 -23.44
C PRO A 28 -20.29 -1.01 -22.43
N LYS A 29 -20.30 0.29 -22.18
CA LYS A 29 -19.39 0.95 -21.21
C LYS A 29 -19.37 0.24 -19.85
N GLN A 30 -20.52 -0.27 -19.39
CA GLN A 30 -20.60 -1.01 -18.13
C GLN A 30 -19.80 -2.32 -18.14
N ALA A 31 -19.76 -3.03 -19.27
CA ALA A 31 -18.94 -4.22 -19.43
C ALA A 31 -17.45 -3.86 -19.42
N LEU A 32 -17.06 -2.74 -20.05
CA LEU A 32 -15.68 -2.24 -20.00
C LEU A 32 -15.23 -1.86 -18.60
N LEU A 33 -16.09 -1.22 -17.80
CA LEU A 33 -15.77 -0.88 -16.41
C LEU A 33 -15.63 -2.14 -15.54
N ARG A 34 -16.51 -3.14 -15.72
CA ARG A 34 -16.38 -4.44 -15.05
C ARG A 34 -15.07 -5.13 -15.44
N PHE A 35 -14.77 -5.16 -16.73
CA PHE A 35 -13.53 -5.75 -17.24
C PHE A 35 -12.30 -5.03 -16.70
N ARG A 36 -12.31 -3.70 -16.60
CA ARG A 36 -11.23 -2.92 -15.97
C ARG A 36 -11.00 -3.32 -14.52
N ARG A 37 -12.07 -3.49 -13.74
CA ARG A 37 -11.97 -3.96 -12.36
C ARG A 37 -11.38 -5.36 -12.30
N ASP A 38 -11.92 -6.28 -13.09
CA ASP A 38 -11.52 -7.69 -13.07
C ASP A 38 -10.06 -7.84 -13.51
N LEU A 39 -9.64 -7.14 -14.58
CA LEU A 39 -8.26 -7.08 -15.05
C LEU A 39 -7.27 -6.57 -13.99
N ALA A 40 -7.74 -5.67 -13.11
CA ALA A 40 -6.92 -5.10 -12.04
C ALA A 40 -6.84 -5.99 -10.78
N LEU A 41 -7.76 -6.93 -10.60
CA LEU A 41 -7.91 -7.71 -9.37
C LEU A 41 -7.74 -9.22 -9.56
N GLU A 42 -7.78 -9.72 -10.80
CA GLU A 42 -7.76 -11.15 -11.10
C GLU A 42 -6.78 -11.46 -12.22
N PRO A 43 -6.26 -12.71 -12.28
CA PRO A 43 -5.49 -13.18 -13.43
C PRO A 43 -6.19 -12.89 -14.75
N PHE A 44 -5.41 -12.58 -15.78
CA PHE A 44 -5.93 -12.10 -17.05
C PHE A 44 -6.94 -13.06 -17.68
N GLU A 45 -6.66 -14.35 -17.62
CA GLU A 45 -7.51 -15.41 -18.15
C GLU A 45 -8.88 -15.42 -17.46
N CYS A 46 -8.90 -15.20 -16.14
CA CYS A 46 -10.14 -15.12 -15.37
C CYS A 46 -10.97 -13.88 -15.75
N ALA A 47 -10.30 -12.74 -15.94
CA ALA A 47 -10.96 -11.50 -16.36
C ALA A 47 -11.57 -11.64 -17.76
N VAL A 48 -10.87 -12.28 -18.71
CA VAL A 48 -11.39 -12.51 -20.07
C VAL A 48 -12.56 -13.49 -20.08
N GLN A 49 -12.48 -14.59 -19.33
CA GLN A 49 -13.59 -15.55 -19.21
C GLN A 49 -14.88 -14.91 -18.68
N ARG A 50 -14.76 -13.98 -17.70
CA ARG A 50 -15.91 -13.22 -17.21
C ARG A 50 -16.49 -12.25 -18.23
N LEU A 51 -15.62 -11.67 -19.06
CA LEU A 51 -16.03 -10.82 -20.16
C LEU A 51 -16.80 -11.61 -21.23
N GLU A 52 -16.36 -12.82 -21.56
CA GLU A 52 -17.03 -13.70 -22.54
C GLU A 52 -18.47 -14.06 -22.14
N GLY A 53 -18.71 -14.26 -20.85
CA GLY A 53 -20.07 -14.46 -20.33
C GLY A 53 -21.00 -13.26 -20.58
N THR A 54 -20.44 -12.09 -20.88
CA THR A 54 -21.17 -10.85 -21.17
C THR A 54 -21.15 -10.51 -22.67
N ALA A 55 -20.08 -10.84 -23.40
CA ALA A 55 -19.91 -10.54 -24.81
C ALA A 55 -19.12 -11.64 -25.54
N ARG A 56 -19.75 -12.27 -26.54
CA ARG A 56 -19.15 -13.33 -27.34
C ARG A 56 -18.01 -12.80 -28.22
N GLY A 57 -16.98 -13.61 -28.43
CA GLY A 57 -15.87 -13.31 -29.35
C GLY A 57 -14.65 -12.63 -28.72
N MET A 58 -14.58 -12.56 -27.39
CA MET A 58 -13.45 -11.93 -26.68
C MET A 58 -12.28 -12.89 -26.38
N VAL A 59 -12.37 -14.16 -26.80
CA VAL A 59 -11.31 -15.17 -26.66
C VAL A 59 -10.00 -14.71 -27.30
N GLU A 60 -10.09 -13.96 -28.40
CA GLU A 60 -8.93 -13.44 -29.15
C GLU A 60 -8.08 -12.48 -28.31
N LEU A 61 -8.62 -11.91 -27.22
CA LEU A 61 -7.84 -11.12 -26.28
C LEU A 61 -6.76 -11.95 -25.56
N LEU A 62 -6.95 -13.27 -25.43
CA LEU A 62 -5.99 -14.19 -24.80
C LEU A 62 -4.66 -14.28 -25.56
N GLU A 63 -4.65 -13.99 -26.86
CA GLU A 63 -3.45 -13.99 -27.68
C GLU A 63 -2.63 -12.69 -27.54
N VAL A 64 -3.23 -11.66 -26.95
CA VAL A 64 -2.64 -10.34 -26.79
C VAL A 64 -1.99 -10.23 -25.40
N PRO A 65 -0.77 -9.66 -25.27
CA PRO A 65 -0.19 -9.39 -23.97
C PRO A 65 -1.13 -8.55 -23.09
N HIS A 66 -1.40 -8.99 -21.86
CA HIS A 66 -2.37 -8.35 -20.96
C HIS A 66 -2.08 -6.87 -20.68
N GLU A 67 -0.81 -6.46 -20.68
CA GLU A 67 -0.41 -5.05 -20.58
C GLU A 67 -0.86 -4.20 -21.78
N SER A 68 -0.85 -4.80 -22.98
CA SER A 68 -1.40 -4.17 -24.19
C SER A 68 -2.92 -4.07 -24.10
N VAL A 69 -3.60 -5.10 -23.57
CA VAL A 69 -5.06 -5.07 -23.36
C VAL A 69 -5.45 -3.99 -22.35
N ALA A 70 -4.72 -3.83 -21.25
CA ALA A 70 -4.96 -2.75 -20.28
C ALA A 70 -4.80 -1.35 -20.91
N ARG A 71 -3.80 -1.17 -21.78
CA ARG A 71 -3.61 0.08 -22.54
C ARG A 71 -4.75 0.31 -23.54
N SER A 72 -5.14 -0.70 -24.31
CA SER A 72 -6.28 -0.61 -25.23
C SER A 72 -7.59 -0.31 -24.49
N LEU A 73 -7.79 -0.89 -23.31
CA LEU A 73 -8.96 -0.60 -22.46
C LEU A 73 -8.98 0.84 -21.97
N THR A 74 -7.81 1.39 -21.61
CA THR A 74 -7.66 2.81 -21.26
C THR A 74 -8.08 3.70 -22.43
N ALA A 75 -7.65 3.36 -23.65
CA ALA A 75 -8.04 4.09 -24.86
C ALA A 75 -9.54 3.95 -25.16
N ALA A 76 -10.10 2.74 -25.05
CA ALA A 76 -11.53 2.47 -25.25
C ALA A 76 -12.44 3.22 -24.25
N LEU A 77 -11.97 3.43 -23.02
CA LEU A 77 -12.64 4.24 -21.99
C LEU A 77 -12.41 5.76 -22.15
N GLY A 78 -11.78 6.20 -23.25
CA GLY A 78 -11.57 7.62 -23.56
C GLY A 78 -10.32 8.23 -22.91
N GLY A 79 -9.34 7.42 -22.50
CA GLY A 79 -8.01 7.86 -22.04
C GLY A 79 -7.96 8.55 -20.67
N SER A 80 -9.11 8.91 -20.10
CA SER A 80 -9.21 9.59 -18.80
C SER A 80 -8.98 8.67 -17.60
N THR A 81 -9.04 7.36 -17.81
CA THR A 81 -9.07 6.36 -16.75
C THR A 81 -7.96 5.34 -16.95
N TRP A 82 -6.95 5.37 -16.08
CA TRP A 82 -5.87 4.40 -16.13
C TRP A 82 -6.39 3.00 -15.78
N CYS A 83 -6.06 2.02 -16.60
CA CYS A 83 -6.34 0.61 -16.34
C CYS A 83 -5.08 -0.09 -15.80
N TRP A 84 -5.27 -0.98 -14.82
CA TRP A 84 -4.20 -1.76 -14.23
C TRP A 84 -4.26 -3.19 -14.73
N SER A 85 -3.11 -3.83 -14.85
CA SER A 85 -2.97 -5.26 -14.99
C SER A 85 -2.74 -5.92 -13.63
N PHE A 86 -3.30 -7.11 -13.45
CA PHE A 86 -3.04 -7.92 -12.26
C PHE A 86 -1.59 -8.39 -12.20
N GLY A 87 -0.97 -8.75 -13.33
CA GLY A 87 0.39 -9.28 -13.39
C GLY A 87 1.43 -8.42 -12.66
N ALA A 88 1.41 -7.11 -12.89
CA ALA A 88 2.33 -6.17 -12.24
C ALA A 88 2.02 -5.90 -10.75
N THR A 89 0.81 -6.23 -10.28
CA THR A 89 0.32 -5.83 -8.94
C THR A 89 -0.25 -6.98 -8.12
N CYS A 90 -0.01 -8.23 -8.51
CA CYS A 90 -0.56 -9.43 -7.90
C CYS A 90 -0.24 -9.51 -6.40
N ALA A 91 1.02 -9.28 -6.01
CA ALA A 91 1.45 -9.31 -4.61
C ALA A 91 0.75 -8.24 -3.75
N ASP A 92 0.48 -7.06 -4.31
CA ASP A 92 -0.25 -6.01 -3.61
C ASP A 92 -1.75 -6.35 -3.47
N VAL A 93 -2.35 -6.96 -4.50
CA VAL A 93 -3.74 -7.44 -4.46
C VAL A 93 -3.90 -8.55 -3.41
N ASP A 94 -3.01 -9.53 -3.39
CA ASP A 94 -3.06 -10.64 -2.43
C ASP A 94 -2.79 -10.16 -1.00
N GLY A 95 -1.83 -9.26 -0.82
CA GLY A 95 -1.58 -8.61 0.46
C GLY A 95 -2.79 -7.81 0.95
N ALA A 96 -3.48 -7.10 0.05
CA ALA A 96 -4.70 -6.38 0.38
C ALA A 96 -5.86 -7.33 0.71
N ARG A 97 -6.05 -8.42 -0.04
CA ARG A 97 -7.07 -9.45 0.27
C ARG A 97 -6.83 -10.08 1.64
N SER A 98 -5.58 -10.43 1.95
CA SER A 98 -5.21 -10.97 3.26
C SER A 98 -5.47 -9.96 4.38
N ALA A 99 -5.07 -8.70 4.19
CA ALA A 99 -5.32 -7.62 5.15
C ALA A 99 -6.81 -7.33 5.38
N LEU A 100 -7.64 -7.40 4.34
CA LEU A 100 -9.09 -7.26 4.48
C LEU A 100 -9.68 -8.49 5.18
N GLY A 101 -9.20 -9.70 4.87
CA GLY A 101 -9.65 -10.94 5.49
C GLY A 101 -9.40 -11.04 7.00
N THR A 102 -8.44 -10.28 7.54
CA THR A 102 -8.23 -10.17 9.01
C THR A 102 -9.12 -9.10 9.66
N MET A 103 -9.72 -8.21 8.87
CA MET A 103 -10.64 -7.19 9.37
C MET A 103 -12.03 -7.78 9.56
N LEU A 104 -12.67 -7.42 10.67
CA LEU A 104 -14.08 -7.70 10.90
C LEU A 104 -14.95 -7.05 9.81
N ASP A 105 -16.07 -7.69 9.47
CA ASP A 105 -17.00 -7.22 8.43
C ASP A 105 -17.49 -5.79 8.71
N GLU A 106 -17.77 -5.43 9.97
CA GLU A 106 -18.16 -4.07 10.32
C GLU A 106 -17.05 -3.06 10.05
N GLY A 107 -15.79 -3.46 10.23
CA GLY A 107 -14.62 -2.63 9.92
C GLY A 107 -14.49 -2.39 8.42
N GLN A 108 -14.68 -3.43 7.60
CA GLN A 108 -14.68 -3.33 6.14
C GLN A 108 -15.80 -2.42 5.64
N GLN A 109 -17.02 -2.57 6.17
CA GLN A 109 -18.16 -1.72 5.81
C GLN A 109 -17.94 -0.25 6.21
N LYS A 110 -17.38 0.00 7.40
CA LYS A 110 -17.03 1.37 7.85
C LYS A 110 -15.96 1.99 6.97
N LEU A 111 -14.94 1.21 6.57
CA LEU A 111 -13.92 1.67 5.64
C LEU A 111 -14.56 2.06 4.30
N LEU A 112 -15.36 1.18 3.70
CA LEU A 112 -16.04 1.45 2.43
C LEU A 112 -16.94 2.70 2.53
N ALA A 113 -17.71 2.84 3.63
CA ALA A 113 -18.57 3.99 3.85
C ALA A 113 -17.77 5.31 3.98
N SER A 114 -16.64 5.29 4.70
CA SER A 114 -15.70 6.43 4.77
C SER A 114 -15.15 6.79 3.39
N LEU A 115 -14.78 5.79 2.59
CA LEU A 115 -14.33 6.04 1.23
C LEU A 115 -15.45 6.66 0.39
N ARG A 116 -16.66 6.10 0.37
CA ARG A 116 -17.80 6.70 -0.37
C ARG A 116 -18.12 8.13 0.05
N ARG A 117 -17.93 8.48 1.33
CA ARG A 117 -18.10 9.85 1.85
C ARG A 117 -17.08 10.85 1.28
N GLY A 118 -15.98 10.38 0.72
CA GLY A 118 -14.89 11.22 0.25
C GLY A 118 -13.80 11.47 1.29
N ASP A 119 -13.76 10.69 2.38
CA ASP A 119 -12.68 10.79 3.36
C ASP A 119 -11.33 10.53 2.69
N ALA A 120 -10.29 11.22 3.15
CA ALA A 120 -8.94 11.02 2.63
C ALA A 120 -8.51 9.56 2.81
N PHE A 121 -8.18 8.88 1.72
CA PHE A 121 -7.93 7.43 1.69
C PHE A 121 -6.97 6.96 2.80
N SER A 122 -5.81 7.61 2.93
CA SER A 122 -4.82 7.22 3.94
C SER A 122 -5.27 7.44 5.38
N ALA A 123 -6.16 8.40 5.63
CA ALA A 123 -6.73 8.62 6.96
C ALA A 123 -7.78 7.56 7.26
N ALA A 124 -8.70 7.29 6.32
CA ALA A 124 -9.72 6.26 6.45
C ALA A 124 -9.10 4.87 6.72
N VAL A 125 -8.06 4.49 5.97
CA VAL A 125 -7.33 3.23 6.20
C VAL A 125 -6.73 3.20 7.61
N LYS A 126 -6.07 4.26 8.09
CA LYS A 126 -5.49 4.28 9.44
C LYS A 126 -6.52 4.26 10.56
N THR A 127 -7.72 4.77 10.32
CA THR A 127 -8.82 4.77 11.29
C THR A 127 -9.43 3.38 11.44
N HIS A 128 -9.61 2.67 10.33
CA HIS A 128 -10.39 1.42 10.30
C HIS A 128 -9.55 0.15 10.15
N SER A 129 -8.24 0.25 9.92
CA SER A 129 -7.31 -0.87 9.85
C SER A 129 -6.14 -0.70 10.82
N SER A 130 -5.51 -1.82 11.18
CA SER A 130 -4.29 -1.78 11.99
C SER A 130 -3.12 -1.20 11.18
N LYS A 131 -2.06 -0.75 11.87
CA LYS A 131 -0.84 -0.28 11.20
C LYS A 131 -0.21 -1.35 10.29
N ARG A 132 -0.35 -2.63 10.66
CA ARG A 132 0.20 -3.77 9.90
C ARG A 132 -0.63 -4.04 8.65
N ASP A 133 -1.95 -4.05 8.79
CA ASP A 133 -2.89 -4.43 7.72
C ASP A 133 -3.19 -3.25 6.77
N GLY A 134 -2.99 -2.01 7.22
CA GLY A 134 -3.20 -0.84 6.39
C GLY A 134 -2.17 -0.68 5.26
N GLN A 135 -0.94 -1.17 5.42
CA GLN A 135 0.13 -0.91 4.46
C GLN A 135 -0.12 -1.55 3.07
N PRO A 136 -0.54 -2.82 2.96
CA PRO A 136 -0.96 -3.40 1.68
C PRO A 136 -2.09 -2.61 1.00
N LEU A 137 -3.10 -2.17 1.77
CA LEU A 137 -4.21 -1.36 1.26
C LEU A 137 -3.71 -0.04 0.66
N LEU A 138 -2.79 0.62 1.36
CA LEU A 138 -2.21 1.90 0.91
C LEU A 138 -1.44 1.78 -0.40
N ARG A 139 -0.72 0.66 -0.62
CA ARG A 139 0.00 0.39 -1.88
C ARG A 139 -0.96 0.15 -3.04
N LEU A 140 -2.01 -0.64 -2.79
CA LEU A 140 -3.00 -0.94 -3.81
C LEU A 140 -3.78 0.32 -4.25
N GLY A 141 -4.07 1.21 -3.30
CA GLY A 141 -4.70 2.49 -3.57
C GLY A 141 -6.23 2.46 -3.51
N ARG A 142 -6.83 3.64 -3.45
CA ARG A 142 -8.25 3.84 -3.11
C ARG A 142 -9.21 3.06 -3.99
N THR A 143 -9.13 3.24 -5.31
CA THR A 143 -10.08 2.67 -6.28
C THR A 143 -10.12 1.15 -6.18
N ARG A 144 -8.96 0.50 -6.21
CA ARG A 144 -8.85 -0.95 -6.13
C ARG A 144 -9.25 -1.50 -4.75
N VAL A 145 -8.93 -0.78 -3.67
CA VAL A 145 -9.43 -1.14 -2.33
C VAL A 145 -10.96 -1.04 -2.24
N MET A 146 -11.56 -0.01 -2.83
CA MET A 146 -13.04 0.10 -2.89
C MET A 146 -13.64 -1.10 -3.62
N TRP A 147 -13.07 -1.50 -4.75
CA TRP A 147 -13.55 -2.69 -5.49
C TRP A 147 -13.39 -3.99 -4.69
N LEU A 148 -12.27 -4.18 -3.97
CA LEU A 148 -12.10 -5.35 -3.10
C LEU A 148 -13.12 -5.38 -1.94
N LEU A 149 -13.58 -4.21 -1.48
CA LEU A 149 -14.62 -4.08 -0.46
C LEU A 149 -16.05 -4.24 -1.04
N GLY A 150 -16.20 -4.51 -2.34
CA GLY A 150 -17.49 -4.72 -2.98
C GLY A 150 -18.14 -3.45 -3.56
N ALA A 151 -17.38 -2.36 -3.74
CA ALA A 151 -17.86 -1.21 -4.52
C ALA A 151 -18.14 -1.61 -5.98
N SER A 152 -19.08 -0.90 -6.62
CA SER A 152 -19.34 -1.12 -8.05
C SER A 152 -18.11 -0.72 -8.89
N PRO A 153 -17.96 -1.26 -10.10
CA PRO A 153 -16.89 -0.85 -11.02
C PRO A 153 -16.96 0.63 -11.42
N GLU A 154 -18.14 1.26 -11.31
CA GLU A 154 -18.32 2.70 -11.55
C GLU A 154 -17.86 3.53 -10.33
N GLU A 155 -18.02 2.98 -9.13
CA GLU A 155 -17.58 3.58 -7.86
C GLU A 155 -16.05 3.46 -7.70
N GLY A 156 -15.32 4.43 -8.24
CA GLY A 156 -13.86 4.42 -8.12
C GLY A 156 -13.11 5.47 -8.93
N ASP A 157 -13.74 6.01 -9.98
CA ASP A 157 -13.16 7.09 -10.80
C ASP A 157 -13.42 8.49 -10.24
N GLU A 158 -14.42 8.64 -9.36
CA GLU A 158 -14.87 9.94 -8.87
C GLU A 158 -13.79 10.69 -8.05
N GLY A 159 -12.76 9.98 -7.58
CA GLY A 159 -11.69 10.54 -6.75
C GLY A 159 -10.53 11.19 -7.51
N SER A 160 -10.39 10.97 -8.83
CA SER A 160 -9.25 11.53 -9.59
C SER A 160 -9.57 12.87 -10.25
N ALA A 161 -10.85 13.21 -10.40
CA ALA A 161 -11.30 14.42 -11.07
C ALA A 161 -11.92 15.41 -10.07
N LYS A 162 -11.08 16.08 -9.27
CA LYS A 162 -11.27 17.49 -8.85
C LYS A 162 -10.13 17.95 -7.94
N ASN A 163 -9.48 19.02 -8.38
CA ASN A 163 -8.57 19.85 -7.62
C ASN A 163 -9.13 20.21 -6.24
N THR A 164 -8.79 19.46 -5.19
CA THR A 164 -8.79 20.05 -3.85
C THR A 164 -7.60 21.00 -3.78
N PRO A 165 -7.79 22.31 -3.55
CA PRO A 165 -6.65 23.20 -3.33
C PRO A 165 -5.82 22.62 -2.19
N LYS A 166 -4.58 22.22 -2.50
CA LYS A 166 -3.60 21.82 -1.48
C LYS A 166 -3.45 23.01 -0.55
N ALA A 167 -4.07 22.96 0.63
CA ALA A 167 -3.83 23.93 1.68
C ALA A 167 -2.31 24.01 1.88
N PRO A 168 -1.72 25.22 1.90
CA PRO A 168 -0.28 25.36 2.03
C PRO A 168 0.16 24.71 3.34
N ARG A 169 0.89 23.60 3.24
CA ARG A 169 1.57 22.98 4.37
C ARG A 169 2.49 24.03 4.98
N LYS A 170 2.05 24.70 6.04
CA LYS A 170 2.91 25.53 6.90
C LYS A 170 3.99 24.62 7.47
N ARG A 171 5.16 24.61 6.81
CA ARG A 171 6.42 24.10 7.36
C ARG A 171 6.70 24.91 8.63
N ARG A 172 6.27 24.38 9.78
CA ARG A 172 6.60 24.93 11.09
C ARG A 172 8.07 24.61 11.33
N ARG A 173 8.97 25.46 10.80
CA ARG A 173 10.39 25.46 11.15
C ARG A 173 10.46 25.74 12.65
N LYS A 174 10.94 24.77 13.41
CA LYS A 174 11.22 24.89 14.84
C LYS A 174 12.39 25.87 14.96
N ALA A 175 12.08 27.15 15.20
CA ALA A 175 13.10 28.15 15.52
C ALA A 175 13.76 27.74 16.84
N LYS A 176 15.04 27.42 16.78
CA LYS A 176 15.89 27.17 17.95
C LYS A 176 16.08 28.53 18.61
N ALA A 177 15.38 28.78 19.71
CA ALA A 177 15.55 29.99 20.50
C ALA A 177 16.99 29.99 21.07
N ALA A 178 17.76 31.00 20.68
CA ALA A 178 19.05 31.32 21.28
C ALA A 178 18.80 31.97 22.64
N THR A 179 19.34 31.36 23.70
CA THR A 179 19.43 31.96 25.03
C THR A 179 20.74 32.77 25.09
N PRO A 180 20.74 34.05 25.48
CA PRO A 180 21.97 34.80 25.66
C PRO A 180 22.46 34.71 27.12
N GLY A 181 23.72 34.33 27.28
CA GLY A 181 24.64 34.81 28.32
C GLY A 181 24.62 34.12 29.69
N ALA A 182 25.72 33.42 30.04
CA ALA A 182 26.63 33.87 31.11
C ALA A 182 27.82 32.91 31.32
N ARG A 183 29.02 33.50 31.30
CA ARG A 183 30.27 33.20 32.03
C ARG A 183 31.23 32.10 31.54
N ASP A 184 32.32 32.64 30.99
CA ASP A 184 33.74 32.30 31.15
C ASP A 184 34.12 31.19 32.14
N GLY A 185 35.02 30.32 31.70
CA GLY A 185 35.77 29.41 32.56
C GLY A 185 36.52 28.34 31.77
N ALA A 186 37.82 28.55 31.60
CA ALA A 186 38.78 27.76 30.84
C ALA A 186 38.89 26.26 31.23
N ALA A 187 39.18 25.42 30.23
CA ALA A 187 40.38 24.55 30.13
C ALA A 187 40.10 23.24 29.34
N LYS A 188 40.88 23.07 28.25
CA LYS A 188 41.26 21.79 27.60
C LYS A 188 42.21 21.01 28.53
N PRO A 189 42.75 19.81 28.20
CA PRO A 189 42.48 18.83 27.11
C PRO A 189 42.21 17.42 27.73
N GLU A 190 42.06 16.25 27.09
CA GLU A 190 42.94 15.51 26.17
C GLU A 190 42.16 14.29 25.58
N ASP A 191 42.55 13.92 24.37
CA ASP A 191 42.37 12.62 23.70
C ASP A 191 43.19 11.53 24.44
N PRO A 192 42.89 10.21 24.32
CA PRO A 192 43.54 9.48 23.22
C PRO A 192 42.77 8.29 22.60
N GLU A 193 43.00 8.16 21.30
CA GLU A 193 43.38 6.97 20.51
C GLU A 193 42.73 5.59 20.74
N SER A 194 42.27 5.06 19.60
CA SER A 194 41.94 3.69 19.22
C SER A 194 43.04 2.65 19.60
N PRO A 195 42.74 1.33 19.53
CA PRO A 195 42.96 0.66 18.25
C PRO A 195 41.96 -0.45 17.87
N ASP A 196 42.06 -0.73 16.57
CA ASP A 196 41.54 -1.79 15.71
C ASP A 196 42.04 -3.21 16.04
N ALA A 197 41.56 -4.16 15.23
CA ALA A 197 41.99 -5.55 14.99
C ALA A 197 41.29 -6.66 15.81
N GLU A 198 40.36 -7.45 15.24
CA GLU A 198 40.47 -8.53 14.23
C GLU A 198 40.67 -9.93 14.89
N ASP A 199 40.30 -10.98 14.15
CA ASP A 199 40.49 -12.43 14.41
C ASP A 199 39.60 -13.14 15.45
N LEU A 200 39.14 -14.38 15.27
CA LEU A 200 38.98 -15.33 14.16
C LEU A 200 38.23 -16.56 14.76
N GLU A 201 37.53 -17.29 13.89
CA GLU A 201 37.25 -18.74 13.92
C GLU A 201 36.27 -19.41 14.93
N ASP A 202 35.19 -19.92 14.32
CA ASP A 202 34.81 -21.34 14.18
C ASP A 202 34.82 -22.29 15.39
N SER A 203 33.64 -22.82 15.73
CA SER A 203 33.49 -24.18 16.28
C SER A 203 32.03 -24.65 16.22
N GLU A 204 31.82 -25.70 15.43
CA GLU A 204 30.64 -26.57 15.43
C GLU A 204 30.44 -27.27 16.79
N SER A 205 29.21 -27.36 17.29
CA SER A 205 28.63 -28.62 17.80
C SER A 205 27.20 -28.50 18.30
N ALA A 206 26.53 -29.65 18.22
CA ALA A 206 25.11 -29.93 18.36
C ALA A 206 24.46 -29.70 19.74
N SER A 207 23.12 -29.69 19.67
CA SER A 207 22.13 -30.26 20.61
C SER A 207 21.47 -29.39 21.69
N GLN A 208 20.13 -29.41 21.59
CA GLN A 208 19.09 -29.49 22.63
C GLN A 208 18.77 -28.32 23.59
N ASP A 209 17.46 -28.02 23.54
CA ASP A 209 16.51 -27.77 24.63
C ASP A 209 16.58 -26.50 25.51
N GLU A 210 15.46 -25.78 25.41
CA GLU A 210 14.71 -25.09 26.47
C GLU A 210 15.26 -23.80 27.14
N ASP A 211 14.27 -22.95 27.41
CA ASP A 211 14.21 -21.90 28.42
C ASP A 211 14.77 -20.51 28.07
N ALA A 212 13.99 -19.83 27.21
CA ALA A 212 14.06 -18.39 27.02
C ALA A 212 13.62 -17.62 28.28
N GLY A 213 14.62 -17.19 29.06
CA GLY A 213 14.79 -15.75 29.31
C GLY A 213 13.65 -15.02 30.01
N SER A 214 13.48 -15.32 31.30
CA SER A 214 12.74 -14.58 32.33
C SER A 214 12.96 -13.05 32.33
N LYS A 215 12.16 -12.30 31.56
CA LYS A 215 11.91 -10.86 31.78
C LYS A 215 10.42 -10.50 31.90
N THR A 216 9.53 -11.34 31.40
CA THR A 216 8.07 -11.17 31.49
C THR A 216 7.49 -11.64 32.82
N GLY A 217 8.12 -12.62 33.49
CA GLY A 217 7.63 -13.18 34.76
C GLY A 217 7.64 -12.20 35.93
N ALA A 218 8.59 -11.27 35.97
CA ALA A 218 8.71 -10.29 37.06
C ALA A 218 7.57 -9.26 37.04
N ALA A 219 7.18 -8.77 35.86
CA ALA A 219 6.08 -7.82 35.69
C ALA A 219 4.73 -8.45 36.06
N THR A 220 4.49 -9.69 35.64
CA THR A 220 3.25 -10.41 35.95
C THR A 220 3.14 -10.74 37.45
N ARG A 221 4.25 -11.10 38.12
CA ARG A 221 4.27 -11.31 39.57
C ARG A 221 4.01 -10.03 40.37
N ALA A 222 4.57 -8.89 39.95
CA ALA A 222 4.33 -7.60 40.60
C ALA A 222 2.86 -7.15 40.47
N PHE A 223 2.24 -7.37 39.30
CA PHE A 223 0.84 -7.06 39.07
C PHE A 223 -0.10 -7.92 39.95
N LEU A 224 0.14 -9.23 40.04
CA LEU A 224 -0.65 -10.14 40.89
C LEU A 224 -0.51 -9.82 42.39
N ALA A 225 0.67 -9.39 42.84
CA ALA A 225 0.88 -8.94 44.22
C ALA A 225 0.05 -7.69 44.54
N SER A 226 -0.04 -6.74 43.60
CA SER A 226 -0.83 -5.51 43.77
C SER A 226 -2.35 -5.78 43.87
N LEU A 227 -2.86 -6.77 43.14
CA LEU A 227 -4.27 -7.19 43.25
C LEU A 227 -4.60 -7.84 44.59
N ARG A 228 -3.68 -8.61 45.18
CA ARG A 228 -3.89 -9.20 46.52
C ARG A 228 -3.88 -8.13 47.63
N ALA A 229 -2.97 -7.17 47.55
CA ALA A 229 -2.90 -6.07 48.53
C ALA A 229 -4.17 -5.20 48.52
N LYS A 230 -4.81 -5.03 47.35
CA LYS A 230 -6.05 -4.26 47.22
C LYS A 230 -7.30 -4.99 47.75
N ARG A 231 -7.24 -6.32 47.90
CA ARG A 231 -8.38 -7.15 48.32
C ARG A 231 -8.43 -7.45 49.84
N GLY A 232 -7.36 -7.12 50.58
CA GLY A 232 -7.26 -7.30 52.04
C GLY A 232 -7.57 -6.04 52.87
N LYS A 233 -8.05 -4.97 52.25
CA LYS A 233 -8.57 -3.77 52.94
C LYS A 233 -10.07 -3.67 52.69
N ASN A 234 -10.81 -4.52 53.39
CA ASN A 234 -12.21 -4.33 53.78
C ASN A 234 -12.43 -5.13 55.06
#